data_AF-A0A1Y4RVN2-F1
#
_entry.id   AF-A0A1Y4RVN2-F1
#
_cell.length_a   1.000
_cell.length_b   1.000
_cell.length_c   1.000
_cell.angle_alpha   90.00
_cell.angle_beta   90.00
_cell.angle_gamma   90.00
#
_symmetry.space_group_name_H-M   'P 1'
#
loop_
_entity.id
_entity.type
_entity.pdbx_description
1 polymer ?
#
loop_
_entity_poly.entity_id
_entity_poly.type
_entity_poly.pdbx_seq_one_letter_code
_entity_poly.pdbx_strand_id
1 'polypeptide(L)'
;MPGEFVKCPPGTLDKEKKVRYHTVRFLTIKKREVVNIQLQNDCGAWINRLSHKVKKRLNATLADLGITGVQSRVLHYILIHAQEGPVYQRDVESAFELSRSTTTGILQLLERDGLLTRESVECDARLKSLIPTPRAAEIDAQVRDCIREIEGQLLQDIPPEDIQRFLEIAAKMSENLDH
;
A
#
# COMPACT_ATOMS: atom_id res chain seq x y z
N MET A 1 9.98 -61.55 -21.17
CA MET A 1 8.63 -61.47 -21.75
C MET A 1 7.83 -62.68 -21.27
N PRO A 2 6.48 -62.63 -21.19
CA PRO A 2 5.61 -61.73 -20.42
C PRO A 2 5.05 -62.42 -19.14
N GLY A 3 4.47 -61.66 -18.22
CA GLY A 3 3.69 -62.13 -17.06
C GLY A 3 3.49 -60.98 -16.08
N GLU A 4 2.36 -60.73 -15.43
CA GLU A 4 1.00 -61.27 -15.43
C GLU A 4 0.16 -60.18 -14.72
N PHE A 5 -1.04 -59.87 -15.21
CA PHE A 5 -1.95 -58.92 -14.56
C PHE A 5 -2.57 -59.59 -13.31
N VAL A 6 -2.18 -59.15 -12.12
CA VAL A 6 -2.89 -59.51 -10.88
C VAL A 6 -3.95 -58.46 -10.59
N LYS A 7 -5.22 -58.83 -10.82
CA LYS A 7 -6.40 -58.07 -10.37
C LYS A 7 -6.56 -58.21 -8.85
N CYS A 8 -6.58 -57.10 -8.13
CA CYS A 8 -6.95 -57.04 -6.71
C CYS A 8 -8.48 -56.83 -6.58
N PRO A 9 -9.16 -57.43 -5.59
CA PRO A 9 -10.63 -57.53 -5.56
C PRO A 9 -11.33 -56.24 -5.08
N PRO A 10 -12.62 -56.03 -5.41
CA PRO A 10 -13.41 -54.92 -4.88
C PRO A 10 -13.93 -55.30 -3.48
N GLY A 11 -13.39 -54.66 -2.44
CA GLY A 11 -13.74 -54.99 -1.06
C GLY A 11 -13.67 -53.80 -0.12
N THR A 12 -14.86 -53.24 0.15
CA THR A 12 -15.25 -52.58 1.40
C THR A 12 -14.36 -51.45 1.94
N LEU A 13 -14.73 -50.21 1.57
CA LEU A 13 -14.48 -49.04 2.42
C LEU A 13 -15.24 -49.23 3.73
N ASP A 14 -14.48 -49.61 4.76
CA ASP A 14 -14.85 -49.67 6.16
C ASP A 14 -15.72 -48.47 6.59
N LYS A 15 -16.92 -48.76 7.09
CA LYS A 15 -17.92 -47.78 7.51
C LYS A 15 -17.36 -46.84 8.59
N GLU A 16 -16.44 -47.31 9.44
CA GLU A 16 -15.80 -46.49 10.47
C GLU A 16 -14.84 -45.44 9.90
N LYS A 17 -14.11 -45.77 8.82
CA LYS A 17 -13.25 -44.82 8.11
C LYS A 17 -14.05 -43.74 7.39
N LYS A 18 -15.25 -44.08 6.86
CA LYS A 18 -16.15 -43.10 6.22
C LYS A 18 -16.77 -42.14 7.23
N VAL A 19 -17.11 -42.62 8.43
CA VAL A 19 -17.58 -41.79 9.56
C VAL A 19 -16.46 -40.88 10.07
N ARG A 20 -15.23 -41.37 10.25
CA ARG A 20 -14.08 -40.50 10.60
C ARG A 20 -13.80 -39.45 9.54
N TYR A 21 -13.81 -39.79 8.25
CA TYR A 21 -13.60 -38.81 7.17
C TYR A 21 -14.72 -37.75 7.14
N HIS A 22 -15.97 -38.13 7.36
CA HIS A 22 -17.07 -37.16 7.43
C HIS A 22 -16.98 -36.29 8.68
N THR A 23 -16.73 -36.86 9.87
CA THR A 23 -16.61 -36.09 11.11
C THR A 23 -15.40 -35.15 11.11
N VAL A 24 -14.25 -35.59 10.58
CA VAL A 24 -13.07 -34.73 10.41
C VAL A 24 -13.32 -33.65 9.37
N ARG A 25 -13.99 -33.96 8.24
CA ARG A 25 -14.37 -32.96 7.24
C ARG A 25 -15.41 -31.98 7.77
N PHE A 26 -16.37 -32.42 8.58
CA PHE A 26 -17.39 -31.58 9.22
C PHE A 26 -16.78 -30.68 10.31
N LEU A 27 -15.86 -31.20 11.12
CA LEU A 27 -15.09 -30.43 12.10
C LEU A 27 -14.13 -29.43 11.42
N THR A 28 -13.56 -29.78 10.26
CA THR A 28 -12.70 -28.87 9.48
C THR A 28 -13.51 -27.80 8.76
N ILE A 29 -14.72 -28.13 8.26
CA ILE A 29 -15.67 -27.16 7.69
C ILE A 29 -16.18 -26.22 8.78
N LYS A 30 -16.56 -26.73 9.96
CA LYS A 30 -16.95 -25.88 11.09
C LYS A 30 -15.80 -25.03 11.64
N LYS A 31 -14.56 -25.53 11.70
CA LYS A 31 -13.40 -24.68 12.05
C LYS A 31 -13.17 -23.61 11.00
N ARG A 32 -13.35 -23.90 9.71
CA ARG A 32 -13.29 -22.89 8.64
C ARG A 32 -14.41 -21.86 8.73
N GLU A 33 -15.64 -22.24 9.07
CA GLU A 33 -16.75 -21.30 9.24
C GLU A 33 -16.58 -20.41 10.48
N VAL A 34 -16.12 -20.96 11.61
CA VAL A 34 -15.95 -20.19 12.86
C VAL A 34 -14.75 -19.22 12.78
N VAL A 35 -13.66 -19.60 12.11
CA VAL A 35 -12.52 -18.69 11.84
C VAL A 35 -12.89 -17.60 10.83
N ASN A 36 -13.89 -17.83 9.96
CA ASN A 36 -14.34 -16.84 8.97
C ASN A 36 -15.25 -15.75 9.58
N ILE A 37 -15.87 -15.98 10.74
CA ILE A 37 -16.75 -15.01 11.41
C ILE A 37 -15.95 -13.96 12.20
N GLN A 38 -14.77 -14.31 12.75
CA GLN A 38 -13.98 -13.38 13.56
C GLN A 38 -13.19 -12.35 12.74
N LEU A 39 -12.80 -12.68 11.50
CA LEU A 39 -12.12 -11.76 10.59
C LEU A 39 -13.03 -10.71 9.95
N GLN A 40 -14.37 -10.87 10.05
CA GLN A 40 -15.32 -9.92 9.46
C GLN A 40 -15.45 -8.62 10.27
N ASN A 41 -15.08 -8.63 11.55
CA ASN A 41 -15.26 -7.50 12.47
C ASN A 41 -13.94 -6.88 12.98
N ASP A 42 -12.78 -7.31 12.47
CA ASP A 42 -11.51 -6.68 12.84
C ASP A 42 -11.31 -5.40 12.02
N CYS A 43 -11.43 -4.27 12.72
CA CYS A 43 -11.23 -2.94 12.16
C CYS A 43 -9.82 -2.79 11.56
N GLY A 44 -8.79 -3.34 12.20
CA GLY A 44 -7.42 -3.28 11.71
C GLY A 44 -7.24 -4.05 10.40
N ALA A 45 -7.87 -5.21 10.27
CA ALA A 45 -7.86 -5.99 9.03
C ALA A 45 -8.55 -5.26 7.87
N TRP A 46 -9.67 -4.58 8.13
CA TRP A 46 -10.37 -3.77 7.13
C TRP A 46 -9.56 -2.55 6.70
N ILE A 47 -8.96 -1.82 7.63
CA ILE A 47 -8.07 -0.69 7.34
C ILE A 47 -6.92 -1.13 6.44
N ASN A 48 -6.23 -2.23 6.79
CA ASN A 48 -5.13 -2.75 5.97
C ASN A 48 -5.58 -3.17 4.57
N ARG A 49 -6.71 -3.88 4.46
CA ARG A 49 -7.26 -4.30 3.16
C ARG A 49 -7.62 -3.10 2.29
N LEU A 50 -8.27 -2.09 2.86
CA LEU A 50 -8.64 -0.87 2.14
C LEU A 50 -7.39 -0.09 1.72
N SER A 51 -6.43 0.11 2.65
CA SER A 51 -5.14 0.75 2.37
C SER A 51 -4.40 0.07 1.21
N HIS A 52 -4.37 -1.26 1.18
CA HIS A 52 -3.76 -2.01 0.07
C HIS A 52 -4.49 -1.80 -1.26
N LYS A 53 -5.83 -1.79 -1.27
CA LYS A 53 -6.60 -1.51 -2.49
C LYS A 53 -6.33 -0.10 -3.02
N VAL A 54 -6.34 0.90 -2.14
CA VAL A 54 -6.04 2.30 -2.47
C VAL A 54 -4.62 2.42 -3.02
N LYS A 55 -3.62 1.89 -2.32
CA LYS A 55 -2.21 1.89 -2.78
C LYS A 55 -2.05 1.21 -4.14
N LYS A 56 -2.71 0.08 -4.36
CA LYS A 56 -2.67 -0.63 -5.65
C LYS A 56 -3.28 0.20 -6.77
N ARG A 57 -4.42 0.83 -6.54
CA ARG A 57 -5.10 1.69 -7.52
C ARG A 57 -4.27 2.94 -7.83
N LEU A 58 -3.72 3.59 -6.81
CA LEU A 58 -2.79 4.72 -6.96
C LEU A 58 -1.59 4.34 -7.82
N ASN A 59 -0.87 3.28 -7.46
CA ASN A 59 0.30 2.86 -8.22
C ASN A 59 -0.03 2.48 -9.67
N ALA A 60 -1.19 1.87 -9.92
CA ALA A 60 -1.62 1.54 -11.28
C ALA A 60 -1.94 2.80 -12.10
N THR A 61 -2.52 3.81 -11.48
CA THR A 61 -2.91 5.06 -12.15
C THR A 61 -1.70 5.95 -12.41
N LEU A 62 -0.77 6.02 -11.46
CA LEU A 62 0.46 6.81 -11.58
C LEU A 62 1.53 6.13 -12.44
N ALA A 63 1.37 4.86 -12.79
CA ALA A 63 2.32 4.13 -13.63
C ALA A 63 2.51 4.82 -15.00
N ASP A 64 1.43 5.38 -15.57
CA ASP A 64 1.48 6.10 -16.85
C ASP A 64 2.29 7.41 -16.75
N LEU A 65 2.39 7.98 -15.55
CA LEU A 65 3.23 9.14 -15.25
C LEU A 65 4.69 8.76 -14.92
N GLY A 66 5.00 7.46 -14.92
CA GLY A 66 6.34 6.94 -14.64
C GLY A 66 6.75 6.99 -13.17
N ILE A 67 5.82 7.22 -12.23
CA ILE A 67 6.13 7.34 -10.81
C ILE A 67 5.23 6.45 -9.93
N THR A 68 5.75 6.09 -8.76
CA THR A 68 5.00 5.38 -7.71
C THR A 68 4.32 6.35 -6.75
N GLY A 69 3.33 5.87 -5.99
CA GLY A 69 2.63 6.68 -4.99
C GLY A 69 3.52 7.17 -3.84
N VAL A 70 4.62 6.49 -3.53
CA VAL A 70 5.59 7.00 -2.52
C VAL A 70 6.47 8.09 -3.13
N GLN A 71 6.94 7.91 -4.37
CA GLN A 71 7.70 8.93 -5.09
C GLN A 71 6.88 10.21 -5.28
N SER A 72 5.58 10.08 -5.60
CA SER A 72 4.71 11.23 -5.79
C SER A 72 4.53 12.05 -4.51
N ARG A 73 4.36 11.39 -3.36
CA ARG A 73 4.29 12.07 -2.06
C ARG A 73 5.61 12.76 -1.68
N VAL A 74 6.74 12.11 -1.93
CA VAL A 74 8.07 12.72 -1.68
C VAL A 74 8.29 13.92 -2.59
N LEU A 75 7.95 13.81 -3.87
CA LEU A 75 8.07 14.91 -4.83
C LEU A 75 7.22 16.11 -4.40
N HIS A 76 5.95 15.87 -4.05
CA HIS A 76 5.03 16.90 -3.57
C HIS A 76 5.57 17.61 -2.32
N TYR A 77 6.07 16.86 -1.35
CA TYR A 77 6.68 17.41 -0.13
C TYR A 77 7.83 18.36 -0.45
N ILE A 78 8.77 17.93 -1.31
CA ILE A 78 9.91 18.76 -1.71
C ILE A 78 9.42 20.03 -2.42
N LEU A 79 8.42 19.91 -3.29
CA LEU A 79 7.93 21.02 -4.11
C LEU A 79 7.33 22.15 -3.27
N ILE A 80 6.59 21.80 -2.21
CA ILE A 80 6.01 22.76 -1.27
C ILE A 80 7.10 23.39 -0.39
N HIS A 81 7.93 22.58 0.27
CA HIS A 81 8.89 23.09 1.25
C HIS A 81 10.07 23.84 0.61
N ALA A 82 10.40 23.55 -0.65
CA ALA A 82 11.41 24.29 -1.41
C ALA A 82 11.05 25.78 -1.60
N GLN A 83 9.76 26.15 -1.45
CA GLN A 83 9.32 27.55 -1.47
C GLN A 83 9.62 28.28 -0.16
N GLU A 84 9.75 27.55 0.95
CA GLU A 84 9.98 28.09 2.29
C GLU A 84 11.47 28.11 2.66
N GLY A 85 12.26 27.24 2.04
CA GLY A 85 13.71 27.19 2.20
C GLY A 85 14.34 25.94 1.58
N PRO A 86 15.67 25.76 1.71
CA PRO A 86 16.35 24.59 1.20
C PRO A 86 15.85 23.30 1.87
N VAL A 87 15.44 22.33 1.05
CA VAL A 87 15.03 21.00 1.51
C VAL A 87 16.20 20.03 1.37
N TYR A 88 16.41 19.18 2.36
CA TYR A 88 17.48 18.19 2.39
C TYR A 88 16.92 16.77 2.47
N GLN A 89 17.76 15.79 2.15
CA GLN A 89 17.39 14.38 2.26
C GLN A 89 16.95 13.99 3.69
N ARG A 90 17.57 14.56 4.73
CA ARG A 90 17.21 14.28 6.13
C ARG A 90 15.75 14.69 6.44
N ASP A 91 15.25 15.70 5.75
CA ASP A 91 13.89 16.21 5.97
C ASP A 91 12.87 15.23 5.39
N VAL A 92 13.18 14.66 4.21
CA VAL A 92 12.39 13.56 3.62
C VAL A 92 12.44 12.30 4.48
N GLU A 93 13.63 11.93 5.00
CA GLU A 93 13.78 10.80 5.92
C GLU A 93 12.88 10.96 7.14
N SER A 94 12.88 12.16 7.75
CA SER A 94 12.06 12.45 8.93
C SER A 94 10.56 12.54 8.61
N ALA A 95 10.18 13.17 7.50
CA ALA A 95 8.78 13.40 7.15
C ALA A 95 8.04 12.12 6.75
N PHE A 96 8.75 11.13 6.24
CA PHE A 96 8.18 9.87 5.76
C PHE A 96 8.62 8.63 6.56
N GLU A 97 9.40 8.83 7.64
CA GLU A 97 9.99 7.75 8.45
C GLU A 97 10.74 6.71 7.61
N LEU A 98 11.42 7.18 6.55
CA LEU A 98 12.11 6.33 5.61
C LEU A 98 13.56 6.14 6.01
N SER A 99 14.07 4.92 5.83
CA SER A 99 15.50 4.67 5.98
C SER A 99 16.30 5.47 4.95
N ARG A 100 17.52 5.86 5.32
CA ARG A 100 18.45 6.56 4.43
C ARG A 100 18.61 5.89 3.06
N SER A 101 18.73 4.57 3.03
CA SER A 101 18.88 3.82 1.77
C SER A 101 17.64 3.93 0.88
N THR A 102 16.45 3.85 1.48
CA THR A 102 15.17 3.98 0.76
C THR A 102 15.02 5.39 0.21
N THR A 103 15.27 6.41 1.03
CA THR A 103 15.21 7.81 0.60
C THR A 103 16.19 8.10 -0.51
N THR A 104 17.44 7.64 -0.40
CA THR A 104 18.44 7.77 -1.47
C THR A 104 17.94 7.17 -2.78
N GLY A 105 17.37 5.96 -2.75
CA GLY A 105 16.83 5.30 -3.93
C GLY A 105 15.67 6.06 -4.57
N ILE A 106 14.73 6.56 -3.76
CA ILE A 106 13.61 7.39 -4.25
C ILE A 106 14.13 8.66 -4.93
N LEU A 107 15.02 9.39 -4.26
CA LEU A 107 15.57 10.64 -4.77
C LEU A 107 16.40 10.44 -6.06
N GLN A 108 17.16 9.35 -6.15
CA GLN A 108 17.89 8.99 -7.37
C GLN A 108 16.96 8.71 -8.55
N LEU A 109 15.82 8.06 -8.31
CA LEU A 109 14.83 7.80 -9.37
C LEU A 109 14.17 9.12 -9.82
N LEU A 110 13.80 9.99 -8.88
CA LEU A 110 13.25 11.32 -9.20
C LEU A 110 14.25 12.18 -10.00
N GLU A 111 15.53 12.14 -9.62
CA GLU A 111 16.61 12.84 -10.33
C GLU A 111 16.86 12.27 -11.73
N ARG A 112 16.94 10.94 -11.86
CA ARG A 112 17.05 10.25 -13.15
C ARG A 112 15.90 10.62 -14.08
N ASP A 113 14.69 10.74 -13.53
CA ASP A 113 13.48 11.06 -14.30
C ASP A 113 13.34 12.58 -14.55
N GLY A 114 14.33 13.39 -14.15
CA GLY A 114 14.39 14.82 -14.42
C GLY A 114 13.41 15.65 -13.59
N LEU A 115 12.93 15.11 -12.46
CA LEU A 115 11.98 15.75 -11.55
C LEU A 115 12.70 16.47 -10.40
N LEU A 116 13.99 16.22 -10.22
CA LEU A 116 14.77 16.80 -9.14
C LEU A 116 16.22 17.02 -9.59
N THR A 117 16.87 18.05 -9.04
CA THR A 117 18.32 18.20 -9.07
C THR A 117 18.87 18.32 -7.65
N ARG A 118 20.13 17.93 -7.45
CA ARG A 118 20.84 18.10 -6.18
C ARG A 118 21.93 19.15 -6.29
N GLU A 119 21.77 20.27 -5.59
CA GLU A 119 22.70 21.39 -5.67
C GLU A 119 23.47 21.57 -4.36
N SER A 120 24.74 21.95 -4.45
CA SER A 120 25.52 22.28 -3.24
C SER A 120 25.04 23.62 -2.70
N VAL A 121 24.86 23.70 -1.38
CA VAL A 121 24.53 24.97 -0.73
C VAL A 121 25.78 25.83 -0.65
N GLU A 122 25.66 27.13 -0.95
CA GLU A 122 26.80 28.07 -0.95
C GLU A 122 27.57 28.10 0.38
N CYS A 123 26.87 27.87 1.50
CA CYS A 123 27.47 27.90 2.84
C CYS A 123 28.17 26.60 3.26
N ASP A 124 27.83 25.44 2.66
CA ASP A 124 28.52 24.17 2.90
C ASP A 124 28.34 23.24 1.69
N ALA A 125 29.41 23.07 0.90
CA ALA A 125 29.38 22.25 -0.31
C ALA A 125 29.08 20.76 -0.05
N ARG A 126 29.20 20.28 1.19
CA ARG A 126 28.86 18.92 1.62
C ARG A 126 27.35 18.73 1.79
N LEU A 127 26.60 19.81 1.96
CA LEU A 127 25.14 19.79 2.00
C LEU A 127 24.60 19.91 0.57
N LYS A 128 23.71 18.98 0.22
CA LYS A 128 23.01 18.98 -1.05
C LYS A 128 21.53 19.28 -0.82
N SER A 129 21.08 20.43 -1.31
CA SER A 129 19.65 20.77 -1.34
C SER A 129 18.97 20.05 -2.50
N LEU A 130 17.70 19.72 -2.29
CA LEU A 130 16.82 19.08 -3.27
C LEU A 130 16.04 20.19 -3.98
N ILE A 131 16.32 20.38 -5.27
CA ILE A 131 15.71 21.44 -6.08
C ILE A 131 14.71 20.80 -7.05
N PRO A 132 13.40 21.05 -6.91
CA PRO A 132 12.41 20.56 -7.85
C PRO A 132 12.54 21.27 -9.20
N THR A 133 12.37 20.52 -10.29
CA THR A 133 12.42 21.07 -11.65
C THR A 133 11.04 21.60 -12.08
N PRO A 134 10.94 22.40 -13.17
CA PRO A 134 9.63 22.77 -13.73
C PRO A 134 8.77 21.54 -14.08
N ARG A 135 9.40 20.48 -14.62
CA ARG A 135 8.74 19.20 -14.91
C ARG A 135 8.17 18.53 -13.64
N ALA A 136 8.81 18.73 -12.49
CA ALA A 136 8.29 18.25 -11.21
C ALA A 136 6.90 18.80 -10.92
N ALA A 137 6.70 20.10 -11.17
CA ALA A 137 5.42 20.78 -10.93
C ALA A 137 4.33 20.31 -11.89
N GLU A 138 4.69 20.05 -13.15
CA GLU A 138 3.77 19.48 -14.15
C GLU A 138 3.32 18.07 -13.78
N ILE A 139 4.25 17.22 -13.32
CA ILE A 139 3.94 15.87 -12.87
C ILE A 139 3.12 15.91 -11.57
N ASP A 140 3.48 16.76 -10.61
CA ASP A 140 2.71 16.92 -9.37
C ASP A 140 1.27 17.37 -9.63
N ALA A 141 1.04 18.26 -10.60
CA ALA A 141 -0.30 18.64 -11.02
C ALA A 141 -1.11 17.45 -11.56
N GLN A 142 -0.53 16.66 -12.47
CA GLN A 142 -1.17 15.46 -13.02
C GLN A 142 -1.45 14.42 -11.93
N VAL A 143 -0.52 14.23 -10.99
CA VAL A 143 -0.70 13.35 -9.84
C VAL A 143 -1.90 13.79 -9.00
N ARG A 144 -2.05 15.08 -8.71
CA ARG A 144 -3.19 15.60 -7.92
C ARG A 144 -4.52 15.34 -8.62
N ASP A 145 -4.57 15.47 -9.94
CA ASP A 145 -5.77 15.17 -10.70
C ASP A 145 -6.10 13.67 -10.65
N CYS A 146 -5.11 12.78 -10.82
CA CYS A 146 -5.29 11.34 -10.63
C CYS A 146 -5.76 10.99 -9.20
N ILE A 147 -5.20 11.63 -8.17
CA ILE A 147 -5.64 11.43 -6.78
C ILE A 147 -7.10 11.87 -6.61
N ARG A 148 -7.48 13.02 -7.16
CA ARG A 148 -8.88 13.52 -7.10
C ARG A 148 -9.85 12.54 -7.75
N GLU A 149 -9.49 11.95 -8.88
CA GLU A 149 -10.29 10.92 -9.55
C GLU A 149 -10.42 9.65 -8.70
N ILE A 150 -9.33 9.21 -8.09
CA ILE A 150 -9.33 8.02 -7.21
C ILE A 150 -10.15 8.27 -5.95
N GLU A 151 -10.05 9.45 -5.34
CA GLU A 151 -10.88 9.86 -4.20
C GLU A 151 -12.37 9.87 -4.58
N GLY A 152 -12.71 10.42 -5.75
CA GLY A 152 -14.08 10.36 -6.27
C GLY A 152 -14.61 8.93 -6.42
N GLN A 153 -13.76 8.00 -6.88
CA GLN A 153 -14.11 6.57 -6.97
C GLN A 153 -14.20 5.90 -5.59
N LEU A 154 -13.31 6.27 -4.67
CA LEU A 154 -13.25 5.72 -3.31
C LEU A 154 -14.51 6.09 -2.51
N LEU A 155 -15.00 7.30 -2.70
CA LEU A 155 -16.14 7.89 -1.99
C LEU A 155 -17.46 7.78 -2.77
N GLN A 156 -17.44 7.12 -3.93
CA GLN A 156 -18.61 6.96 -4.78
C GLN A 156 -19.75 6.29 -4.00
N ASP A 157 -20.95 6.87 -4.12
CA ASP A 157 -22.17 6.38 -3.48
C ASP A 157 -22.15 6.40 -1.93
N ILE A 158 -21.23 7.19 -1.33
CA ILE A 158 -21.18 7.43 0.12
C ILE A 158 -21.70 8.84 0.43
N PRO A 159 -22.68 8.99 1.34
CA PRO A 159 -23.16 10.30 1.76
C PRO A 159 -22.06 11.14 2.44
N PRO A 160 -22.01 12.48 2.22
CA PRO A 160 -21.01 13.36 2.82
C PRO A 160 -20.91 13.26 4.36
N GLU A 161 -22.04 13.07 5.03
CA GLU A 161 -22.12 12.90 6.49
C GLU A 161 -21.40 11.64 6.98
N ASP A 162 -21.48 10.54 6.23
CA ASP A 162 -20.80 9.28 6.56
C ASP A 162 -19.29 9.37 6.30
N ILE A 163 -18.89 10.12 5.27
CA ILE A 163 -17.48 10.43 5.01
C ILE A 163 -16.90 11.23 6.17
N GLN A 164 -17.59 12.28 6.61
CA GLN A 164 -17.16 13.09 7.75
C GLN A 164 -17.06 12.25 9.03
N ARG A 165 -18.06 11.42 9.31
CA ARG A 165 -18.07 10.48 10.43
C ARG A 165 -16.87 9.53 10.38
N PHE A 166 -16.56 8.97 9.21
CA PHE A 166 -15.43 8.08 9.02
C PHE A 166 -14.10 8.78 9.32
N LEU A 167 -13.90 10.01 8.82
CA LEU A 167 -12.68 10.78 9.05
C LEU A 167 -12.45 11.06 10.55
N GLU A 168 -13.50 11.44 11.28
CA GLU A 168 -13.45 11.66 12.73
C GLU A 168 -13.06 10.38 13.48
N ILE A 169 -13.66 9.25 13.12
CA ILE A 169 -13.35 7.95 13.73
C ILE A 169 -11.91 7.52 13.42
N ALA A 170 -11.47 7.67 12.17
CA ALA A 170 -10.13 7.30 11.74
C ALA A 170 -9.05 8.16 12.44
N ALA A 171 -9.29 9.47 12.58
CA ALA A 171 -8.43 10.36 13.35
C ALA A 171 -8.32 9.90 14.81
N LYS A 172 -9.45 9.56 15.44
CA LYS A 172 -9.44 9.07 16.82
C LYS A 172 -8.71 7.74 16.99
N MET A 173 -8.83 6.84 16.01
CA MET A 173 -8.06 5.58 16.00
C MET A 173 -6.56 5.84 15.90
N SER A 174 -6.12 6.83 15.11
CA SER A 174 -4.72 7.21 15.00
C SER A 174 -4.17 7.71 16.34
N GLU A 175 -4.87 8.66 16.98
CA GLU A 175 -4.48 9.19 18.30
C GLU A 175 -4.31 8.08 19.35
N ASN A 176 -5.17 7.07 19.33
CA ASN A 176 -5.10 5.96 20.28
C ASN A 176 -3.85 5.08 20.09
N LEU A 177 -3.18 5.13 18.94
CA LEU A 177 -1.97 4.36 18.63
C LEU A 177 -0.68 5.15 18.83
N ASP A 178 -0.76 6.47 19.02
CA ASP A 178 0.38 7.36 19.30
C ASP A 178 0.75 7.38 20.81
N HIS A 179 0.08 6.56 21.62
CA HIS A 179 0.23 6.40 23.07
C HIS A 179 0.71 5.00 23.44
#